data_AF-A0A7S2WYM4-F1
#
_entry.id   AF-A0A7S2WYM4-F1
#
_cell.length_a   1.000
_cell.length_b   1.000
_cell.length_c   1.000
_cell.angle_alpha   90.00
_cell.angle_beta   90.00
_cell.angle_gamma   90.00
#
_symmetry.space_group_name_H-M   'P 1'
#
loop_
_entity.id
_entity.type
_entity.pdbx_description
1 polymer ?
#
loop_
_entity_poly.entity_id
_entity_poly.type
_entity_poly.pdbx_seq_one_letter_code
_entity_poly.pdbx_strand_id
1 'polypeptide(L)'
;RVWLFFLRGMIPLLERWLGNLLARQFEGRSSKGVAKTVTKQRIESHFDLELRAAVMHDILDMMPEGVKQNKARTILQHLSEAWRCWKANIPWKVPGLPAPIENMIIRYVKSKADWWTNVAHYNRERIRRGATVDKTVVRKNLGRLTRLWLKAEQERQHNYLKDGPYVSPEEAVAIWTTAVHWLESRKFSPIPFPPLSYKHDTKLLILALERLKESYTVSVRLNQTQREEL
;
A
#
# COMPACT_ATOMS: atom_id res chain seq x y z
N ARG A 1 -55.39 -1.71 -17.07
CA ARG A 1 -55.08 -2.32 -15.76
C ARG A 1 -53.61 -2.13 -15.36
N VAL A 2 -52.62 -2.47 -16.20
CA VAL A 2 -51.17 -2.30 -15.92
C VAL A 2 -50.82 -0.88 -15.44
N TRP A 3 -51.24 0.15 -16.17
CA TRP A 3 -50.98 1.55 -15.79
C TRP A 3 -51.64 1.99 -14.48
N LEU A 4 -52.79 1.43 -14.13
CA LEU A 4 -53.46 1.76 -12.87
C LEU A 4 -52.70 1.20 -11.66
N PHE A 5 -52.13 0.00 -11.79
CA PHE A 5 -51.29 -0.58 -10.74
C PHE A 5 -49.93 0.14 -10.62
N PHE A 6 -49.35 0.53 -11.76
CA PHE A 6 -48.16 1.38 -11.77
C PHE A 6 -48.41 2.72 -11.06
N LEU A 7 -49.48 3.43 -11.43
CA LEU A 7 -49.82 4.72 -10.83
C LEU A 7 -50.13 4.57 -9.33
N ARG A 8 -50.85 3.52 -8.91
CA ARG A 8 -51.11 3.25 -7.49
C ARG A 8 -49.82 3.13 -6.67
N GLY A 9 -48.76 2.52 -7.21
CA GLY A 9 -47.46 2.42 -6.54
C GLY A 9 -46.61 3.69 -6.63
N MET A 10 -46.76 4.46 -7.71
CA MET A 10 -45.96 5.66 -7.96
C MET A 10 -46.47 6.91 -7.24
N ILE A 11 -47.78 7.01 -6.99
CA ILE A 11 -48.39 8.19 -6.37
C ILE A 11 -47.70 8.58 -5.05
N PRO A 12 -47.53 7.69 -4.05
CA PRO A 12 -46.88 8.07 -2.78
C PRO A 12 -45.41 8.49 -2.95
N LEU A 13 -44.71 7.93 -3.95
CA LEU A 13 -43.32 8.28 -4.24
C LEU A 13 -43.23 9.69 -4.83
N LEU A 14 -44.12 10.00 -5.78
CA LEU A 14 -44.21 11.30 -6.43
C LEU A 14 -44.68 12.38 -5.46
N GLU A 15 -45.67 12.12 -4.63
CA GLU A 15 -46.11 13.04 -3.58
C GLU A 15 -44.95 13.45 -2.68
N ARG A 16 -44.14 12.48 -2.23
CA ARG A 16 -42.94 12.76 -1.42
C ARG A 16 -41.88 13.55 -2.20
N TRP A 17 -41.59 13.17 -3.44
CA TRP A 17 -40.54 13.83 -4.22
C TRP A 17 -40.92 15.25 -4.64
N LEU A 18 -42.16 15.46 -5.07
CA LEU A 18 -42.71 16.76 -5.43
C LEU A 18 -42.89 17.63 -4.19
N GLY A 19 -43.38 17.07 -3.07
CA GLY A 19 -43.45 17.77 -1.78
C GLY A 19 -42.08 18.28 -1.34
N ASN A 20 -41.06 17.42 -1.35
CA ASN A 20 -39.68 17.82 -1.03
C ASN A 20 -39.11 18.86 -2.02
N LEU A 21 -39.46 18.77 -3.30
CA LEU A 21 -39.03 19.72 -4.32
C LEU A 21 -39.64 21.11 -4.07
N LEU A 22 -40.96 21.17 -3.84
CA LEU A 22 -41.69 22.40 -3.56
C LEU A 22 -41.24 23.01 -2.24
N ALA A 23 -41.14 22.23 -1.17
CA ALA A 23 -40.62 22.69 0.12
C ALA A 23 -39.22 23.31 -0.04
N ARG A 24 -38.31 22.64 -0.76
CA ARG A 24 -36.98 23.19 -1.03
C ARG A 24 -37.00 24.46 -1.89
N GLN A 25 -37.96 24.60 -2.79
CA GLN A 25 -38.09 25.77 -3.67
C GLN A 25 -38.59 26.99 -2.89
N PHE A 26 -39.57 26.81 -2.01
CA PHE A 26 -40.21 27.90 -1.28
C PHE A 26 -39.55 28.21 0.07
N GLU A 27 -39.10 27.19 0.82
CA GLU A 27 -38.49 27.34 2.15
C GLU A 27 -36.95 27.37 2.08
N GLY A 28 -36.37 27.07 0.92
CA GLY A 28 -34.92 27.00 0.71
C GLY A 28 -34.29 25.70 1.21
N ARG A 29 -32.97 25.56 1.04
CA ARG A 29 -32.22 24.39 1.49
C ARG A 29 -31.62 24.62 2.87
N SER A 30 -31.93 23.74 3.83
CA SER A 30 -31.20 23.68 5.10
C SER A 30 -29.75 23.24 4.86
N SER A 31 -28.79 24.14 5.13
CA SER A 31 -27.37 23.92 4.84
C SER A 31 -26.67 23.02 5.87
N LYS A 32 -27.17 22.97 7.11
CA LYS A 32 -26.61 22.19 8.22
C LYS A 32 -27.64 21.33 8.98
N GLY A 33 -28.89 21.25 8.51
CA GLY A 33 -29.96 20.55 9.23
C GLY A 33 -29.84 19.02 9.25
N VAL A 34 -29.05 18.42 8.36
CA VAL A 34 -28.90 16.96 8.28
C VAL A 34 -27.43 16.57 8.34
N ALA A 35 -27.07 15.77 9.36
CA ALA A 35 -25.75 15.16 9.46
C ALA A 35 -25.51 14.22 8.26
N LYS A 36 -24.38 14.38 7.58
CA LYS A 36 -24.06 13.58 6.39
C LYS A 36 -23.55 12.20 6.81
N THR A 37 -24.21 11.15 6.35
CA THR A 37 -23.74 9.76 6.52
C THR A 37 -22.38 9.54 5.85
N VAL A 38 -21.53 8.74 6.49
CA VAL A 38 -20.22 8.36 5.95
C VAL A 38 -20.42 7.25 4.91
N THR A 39 -20.37 7.62 3.65
CA THR A 39 -20.43 6.67 2.52
C THR A 39 -19.03 6.21 2.12
N LYS A 40 -18.94 5.22 1.22
CA LYS A 40 -17.68 4.60 0.73
C LYS A 40 -16.56 5.59 0.41
N GLN A 41 -16.89 6.73 -0.20
CA GLN A 41 -15.92 7.74 -0.61
C GLN A 41 -15.23 8.45 0.58
N ARG A 42 -15.87 8.48 1.75
CA ARG A 42 -15.42 9.25 2.93
C ARG A 42 -14.86 8.39 4.05
N ILE A 43 -14.83 7.07 3.90
CA ILE A 43 -14.37 6.15 4.96
C ILE A 43 -12.94 6.48 5.40
N GLU A 44 -12.01 6.65 4.45
CA GLU A 44 -10.60 6.93 4.78
C GLU A 44 -10.43 8.32 5.42
N SER A 45 -11.10 9.35 4.88
CA SER A 45 -11.04 10.71 5.43
C SER A 45 -11.67 10.82 6.81
N HIS A 46 -12.79 10.13 7.04
CA HIS A 46 -13.46 10.12 8.32
C HIS A 46 -12.65 9.35 9.37
N PHE A 47 -12.05 8.21 9.00
CA PHE A 47 -11.12 7.50 9.88
C PHE A 47 -9.97 8.41 10.34
N ASP A 48 -9.35 9.16 9.42
CA ASP A 48 -8.29 10.11 9.77
C ASP A 48 -8.78 11.27 10.65
N LEU A 49 -10.04 11.70 10.49
CA LEU A 49 -10.66 12.73 11.32
C LEU A 49 -10.85 12.24 12.76
N GLU A 50 -11.46 11.07 12.94
CA GLU A 50 -11.69 10.45 14.25
C GLU A 50 -10.37 10.12 14.95
N LEU A 51 -9.38 9.60 14.22
CA LEU A 51 -8.05 9.34 14.77
C LEU A 51 -7.39 10.62 15.31
N ARG A 52 -7.49 11.72 14.57
CA ARG A 52 -6.94 13.02 15.01
C ARG A 52 -7.69 13.56 16.22
N ALA A 53 -9.01 13.42 16.27
CA ALA A 53 -9.81 13.81 17.42
C ALA A 53 -9.43 12.99 18.67
N ALA A 54 -9.33 11.67 18.55
CA ALA A 54 -8.92 10.78 19.63
C ALA A 54 -7.52 11.13 20.17
N VAL A 55 -6.55 11.34 19.29
CA VAL A 55 -5.20 11.77 19.68
C VAL A 55 -5.22 13.13 20.39
N MET A 56 -6.06 14.07 19.93
CA MET A 56 -6.20 15.38 20.58
C MET A 56 -6.75 15.26 22.00
N HIS A 57 -7.73 14.38 22.24
CA HIS A 57 -8.24 14.12 23.59
C HIS A 57 -7.13 13.56 24.50
N ASP A 58 -6.41 12.54 24.04
CA ASP A 58 -5.30 11.94 24.79
C ASP A 58 -4.18 12.96 25.11
N ILE A 59 -3.85 13.85 24.16
CA ILE A 59 -2.86 14.92 24.38
C ILE A 59 -3.32 15.86 25.50
N LEU A 60 -4.59 16.26 25.51
CA LEU A 60 -5.12 17.20 26.49
C LEU A 60 -5.14 16.62 27.91
N ASP A 61 -5.38 15.31 28.03
CA ASP A 61 -5.41 14.61 29.32
C ASP A 61 -4.00 14.34 29.87
N MET A 62 -3.02 14.10 28.99
CA MET A 62 -1.62 13.87 29.41
C MET A 62 -0.83 15.15 29.72
N MET A 63 -1.28 16.32 29.26
CA MET A 63 -0.54 17.57 29.46
C MET A 63 -0.86 18.21 30.81
N PRO A 64 0.17 18.60 31.60
CA PRO A 64 -0.03 19.31 32.86
C PRO A 64 -0.69 20.67 32.64
N GLU A 65 -1.35 21.19 33.68
CA GLU A 65 -2.00 22.49 33.66
C GLU A 65 -0.99 23.60 33.32
N GLY A 66 -1.32 24.43 32.33
CA GLY A 66 -0.47 25.53 31.84
C GLY A 66 0.25 25.31 30.50
N VAL A 67 0.31 24.09 29.94
CA VAL A 67 1.06 23.79 28.68
C VAL A 67 0.13 23.52 27.47
N LYS A 68 -1.18 23.52 27.68
CA LYS A 68 -2.14 22.70 26.91
C LYS A 68 -2.35 23.06 25.42
N GLN A 69 -2.32 24.33 25.01
CA GLN A 69 -2.80 24.68 23.65
C GLN A 69 -1.70 24.78 22.58
N ASN A 70 -0.49 25.21 22.92
CA ASN A 70 0.53 25.56 21.89
C ASN A 70 1.23 24.35 21.26
N LYS A 71 1.26 23.19 21.93
CA LYS A 71 2.03 22.02 21.48
C LYS A 71 1.23 20.94 20.75
N ALA A 72 -0.10 20.98 20.81
CA ALA A 72 -0.96 19.93 20.24
C ALA A 72 -0.80 19.78 18.72
N ARG A 73 -0.68 20.91 17.99
CA ARG A 73 -0.47 20.91 16.53
C ARG A 73 0.85 20.23 16.14
N THR A 74 1.93 20.47 16.89
CA THR A 74 3.24 19.88 16.65
C THR A 74 3.23 18.37 16.91
N ILE A 75 2.54 17.91 17.97
CA ILE A 75 2.39 16.48 18.24
C ILE A 75 1.63 15.78 17.09
N LEU A 76 0.60 16.41 16.54
CA LEU A 76 -0.11 15.87 15.37
C LEU A 76 0.75 15.83 14.10
N GLN A 77 1.74 16.73 13.96
CA GLN A 77 2.73 16.65 12.89
C GLN A 77 3.66 15.45 13.09
N HIS A 78 4.14 15.23 14.31
CA HIS A 78 4.92 14.03 14.64
C HIS A 78 4.14 12.74 14.40
N LEU A 79 2.85 12.68 14.73
CA LEU A 79 1.99 11.53 14.41
C LEU A 79 1.93 11.29 12.88
N SER A 80 1.78 12.36 12.10
CA SER A 80 1.70 12.28 10.64
C SER A 80 3.02 11.81 10.03
N GLU A 81 4.14 12.24 10.59
CA GLU A 81 5.48 11.85 10.16
C GLU A 81 5.80 10.41 10.56
N ALA A 82 5.49 10.01 11.80
CA ALA A 82 5.63 8.63 12.27
C ALA A 82 4.85 7.64 11.37
N TRP A 83 3.64 8.03 10.92
CA TRP A 83 2.89 7.24 9.94
C TRP A 83 3.57 7.12 8.57
N ARG A 84 4.25 8.18 8.10
CA ARG A 84 5.02 8.13 6.84
C ARG A 84 6.25 7.25 6.99
N CYS A 85 7.00 7.40 8.08
CA CYS A 85 8.15 6.55 8.42
C CYS A 85 7.73 5.07 8.46
N TRP A 86 6.61 4.75 9.12
CA TRP A 86 6.08 3.40 9.15
C TRP A 86 5.80 2.83 7.74
N LYS A 87 5.16 3.61 6.86
CA LYS A 87 4.89 3.20 5.46
C LYS A 87 6.14 3.07 4.59
N ALA A 88 7.23 3.74 4.95
CA ALA A 88 8.51 3.71 4.26
C ALA A 88 9.50 2.69 4.87
N ASN A 89 9.12 2.03 5.96
CA ASN A 89 9.99 1.17 6.77
C ASN A 89 11.23 1.87 7.32
N ILE A 90 11.12 3.17 7.63
CA ILE A 90 12.20 3.94 8.23
C ILE A 90 12.01 3.94 9.75
N PRO A 91 13.05 3.65 10.55
CA PRO A 91 13.01 3.81 12.00
C PRO A 91 12.65 5.25 12.37
N TRP A 92 11.57 5.43 13.12
CA TRP A 92 11.16 6.74 13.61
C TRP A 92 11.66 6.91 15.05
N LYS A 93 12.64 7.78 15.24
CA LYS A 93 13.13 8.18 16.57
C LYS A 93 13.37 9.68 16.58
N VAL A 94 12.75 10.39 17.51
CA VAL A 94 12.88 11.85 17.63
C VAL A 94 13.71 12.17 18.88
N PRO A 95 14.89 12.80 18.74
CA PRO A 95 15.68 13.24 19.89
C PRO A 95 14.91 14.24 20.76
N GLY A 96 14.92 14.04 22.08
CA GLY A 96 14.29 14.95 23.05
C GLY A 96 12.76 14.90 23.12
N LEU A 97 12.10 13.96 22.45
CA LEU A 97 10.65 13.78 22.57
C LEU A 97 10.32 13.09 23.92
N PRO A 98 9.35 13.61 24.71
CA PRO A 98 8.94 12.94 25.94
C PRO A 98 8.39 11.53 25.69
N ALA A 99 8.85 10.56 26.48
CA ALA A 99 8.45 9.15 26.34
C ALA A 99 6.93 8.91 26.36
N PRO A 100 6.10 9.61 27.17
CA PRO A 100 4.65 9.46 27.12
C PRO A 100 4.05 9.84 25.75
N ILE A 101 4.58 10.89 25.11
CA ILE A 101 4.12 11.34 23.79
C ILE A 101 4.59 10.36 22.71
N GLU A 102 5.84 9.89 22.80
CA GLU A 102 6.39 8.89 21.88
C GLU A 102 5.55 7.59 21.91
N ASN A 103 5.24 7.08 23.10
CA ASN A 103 4.43 5.88 23.29
C ASN A 103 2.99 6.05 22.79
N MET A 104 2.37 7.21 23.04
CA MET A 104 1.05 7.53 22.50
C MET A 104 1.06 7.53 20.96
N ILE A 105 2.05 8.17 20.33
CA ILE A 105 2.19 8.18 18.87
C ILE A 105 2.37 6.76 18.33
N ILE A 106 3.27 5.97 18.92
CA ILE A 106 3.50 4.57 18.51
C ILE A 106 2.22 3.75 18.60
N ARG A 107 1.43 3.90 19.68
CA ARG A 107 0.14 3.21 19.86
C ARG A 107 -0.84 3.53 18.73
N TYR A 108 -1.03 4.81 18.41
CA TYR A 108 -1.94 5.22 17.34
C TYR A 108 -1.44 4.87 15.94
N VAL A 109 -0.13 4.93 15.70
CA VAL A 109 0.48 4.46 14.45
C VAL A 109 0.26 2.96 14.27
N LYS A 110 0.40 2.16 15.33
CA LYS A 110 0.11 0.72 15.32
C LYS A 110 -1.37 0.45 15.03
N SER A 111 -2.29 1.12 15.72
CA SER A 111 -3.74 0.99 15.46
C SER A 111 -4.09 1.33 14.00
N LYS A 112 -3.52 2.41 13.46
CA LYS A 112 -3.69 2.79 12.05
C LYS A 112 -3.07 1.77 11.09
N ALA A 113 -1.92 1.21 11.43
CA ALA A 113 -1.26 0.16 10.66
C ALA A 113 -2.11 -1.13 10.59
N ASP A 114 -2.70 -1.54 11.70
CA ASP A 114 -3.57 -2.72 11.77
C ASP A 114 -4.81 -2.52 10.89
N TRP A 115 -5.48 -1.37 11.02
CA TRP A 115 -6.60 -1.02 10.14
C TRP A 115 -6.19 -1.01 8.67
N TRP A 116 -5.06 -0.39 8.33
CA TRP A 116 -4.59 -0.26 6.96
C TRP A 116 -4.27 -1.62 6.32
N THR A 117 -3.67 -2.53 7.09
CA THR A 117 -3.30 -3.89 6.68
C THR A 117 -4.53 -4.78 6.55
N ASN A 118 -5.46 -4.73 7.51
CA ASN A 118 -6.72 -5.48 7.45
C ASN A 118 -7.54 -5.09 6.21
N VAL A 119 -7.63 -3.79 5.91
CA VAL A 119 -8.29 -3.30 4.69
C VAL A 119 -7.55 -3.76 3.42
N ALA A 120 -6.22 -3.89 3.47
CA ALA A 120 -5.45 -4.42 2.33
C ALA A 120 -5.78 -5.90 2.08
N HIS A 121 -5.80 -6.74 3.10
CA HIS A 121 -6.16 -8.17 2.97
C HIS A 121 -7.61 -8.37 2.56
N TYR A 122 -8.55 -7.64 3.17
CA TYR A 122 -9.96 -7.70 2.81
C TYR A 122 -10.19 -7.38 1.33
N ASN A 123 -9.60 -6.29 0.84
CA ASN A 123 -9.75 -5.93 -0.58
C ASN A 123 -9.01 -6.90 -1.50
N ARG A 124 -7.85 -7.45 -1.08
CA ARG A 124 -7.14 -8.45 -1.87
C ARG A 124 -7.98 -9.70 -2.09
N GLU A 125 -8.65 -10.17 -1.05
CA GLU A 125 -9.52 -11.34 -1.14
C GLU A 125 -10.76 -11.09 -2.01
N ARG A 126 -11.36 -9.89 -1.93
CA ARG A 126 -12.46 -9.51 -2.83
C ARG A 126 -12.05 -9.47 -4.29
N ILE A 127 -10.87 -8.91 -4.59
CA ILE A 127 -10.30 -8.89 -5.94
C ILE A 127 -10.05 -10.33 -6.41
N ARG A 128 -9.46 -11.19 -5.56
CA ARG A 128 -9.18 -12.59 -5.88
C ARG A 128 -10.44 -13.38 -6.24
N ARG A 129 -11.55 -13.14 -5.53
CA ARG A 129 -12.85 -13.80 -5.78
C ARG A 129 -13.62 -13.23 -6.97
N GLY A 130 -13.12 -12.20 -7.65
CA GLY A 130 -13.84 -11.56 -8.76
C GLY A 130 -15.07 -10.76 -8.31
N ALA A 131 -15.12 -10.32 -7.06
CA ALA A 131 -16.22 -9.47 -6.59
C ALA A 131 -16.19 -8.10 -7.26
N THR A 132 -17.31 -7.36 -7.21
CA THR A 132 -17.37 -5.98 -7.72
C THR A 132 -16.43 -5.05 -6.93
N VAL A 133 -15.36 -4.60 -7.58
CA VAL A 133 -14.34 -3.73 -6.99
C VAL A 133 -13.98 -2.61 -7.94
N ASP A 134 -13.90 -1.38 -7.43
CA ASP A 134 -13.57 -0.20 -8.24
C ASP A 134 -12.09 -0.24 -8.67
N LYS A 135 -11.80 0.26 -9.87
CA LYS A 135 -10.43 0.38 -10.41
C LYS A 135 -9.47 1.10 -9.45
N THR A 136 -9.94 2.11 -8.74
CA THR A 136 -9.13 2.87 -7.77
C THR A 136 -8.74 2.02 -6.57
N VAL A 137 -9.63 1.13 -6.11
CA VAL A 137 -9.36 0.18 -5.01
C VAL A 137 -8.31 -0.83 -5.44
N VAL A 138 -8.37 -1.34 -6.68
CA VAL A 138 -7.36 -2.26 -7.22
C VAL A 138 -5.96 -1.62 -7.23
N ARG A 139 -5.86 -0.40 -7.78
CA ARG A 139 -4.58 0.35 -7.80
C ARG A 139 -4.04 0.64 -6.40
N LYS A 140 -4.92 1.09 -5.49
CA LYS A 140 -4.56 1.31 -4.08
C LYS A 140 -4.07 0.00 -3.45
N ASN A 141 -4.80 -1.10 -3.63
CA ASN A 141 -4.48 -2.40 -3.05
C ASN A 141 -3.11 -2.92 -3.51
N LEU A 142 -2.79 -2.82 -4.81
CA LEU A 142 -1.46 -3.15 -5.32
C LEU A 142 -0.38 -2.35 -4.59
N GLY A 143 -0.52 -1.02 -4.51
CA GLY A 143 0.43 -0.18 -3.78
C GLY A 143 0.53 -0.49 -2.28
N ARG A 144 -0.55 -0.98 -1.65
CA ARG A 144 -0.50 -1.44 -0.26
C ARG A 144 0.29 -2.74 -0.12
N LEU A 145 0.00 -3.73 -0.96
CA LEU A 145 0.66 -5.04 -0.91
C LEU A 145 2.15 -4.96 -1.26
N THR A 146 2.53 -4.14 -2.25
CA THR A 146 3.94 -3.92 -2.58
C THR A 146 4.71 -3.35 -1.40
N ARG A 147 4.12 -2.42 -0.64
CA ARG A 147 4.75 -1.89 0.58
C ARG A 147 4.88 -2.94 1.68
N LEU A 148 3.84 -3.74 1.91
CA LEU A 148 3.89 -4.83 2.89
C LEU A 148 4.96 -5.87 2.53
N TRP A 149 5.03 -6.23 1.25
CA TRP A 149 6.04 -7.16 0.75
C TRP A 149 7.45 -6.62 0.94
N LEU A 150 7.72 -5.36 0.54
CA LEU A 150 9.04 -4.75 0.74
C LEU A 150 9.43 -4.63 2.22
N LYS A 151 8.48 -4.34 3.11
CA LYS A 151 8.73 -4.34 4.57
C LYS A 151 9.14 -5.72 5.06
N ALA A 152 8.42 -6.77 4.65
CA ALA A 152 8.74 -8.14 5.02
C ALA A 152 10.08 -8.61 4.41
N GLU A 153 10.40 -8.19 3.19
CA GLU A 153 11.65 -8.56 2.53
C GLU A 153 12.86 -7.88 3.19
N GLN A 154 12.74 -6.61 3.58
CA GLN A 154 13.78 -5.93 4.35
C GLN A 154 14.02 -6.60 5.71
N GLU A 155 12.95 -7.02 6.38
CA GLU A 155 13.04 -7.78 7.63
C GLU A 155 13.71 -9.14 7.43
N ARG A 156 13.35 -9.87 6.35
CA ARG A 156 13.97 -11.15 5.99
C ARG A 156 15.48 -11.00 5.75
N GLN A 157 15.89 -9.96 5.03
CA GLN A 157 17.30 -9.68 4.76
C GLN A 157 18.06 -9.29 6.04
N HIS A 158 17.43 -8.48 6.90
CA HIS A 158 18.00 -8.13 8.21
C HIS A 158 18.20 -9.36 9.09
N ASN A 159 17.19 -10.24 9.17
CA ASN A 159 17.27 -11.46 9.95
C ASN A 159 18.32 -12.43 9.42
N TYR A 160 18.49 -12.55 8.10
CA TYR A 160 19.58 -13.34 7.53
C TYR A 160 20.97 -12.85 7.98
N LEU A 161 21.20 -11.53 8.00
CA LEU A 161 22.48 -10.97 8.47
C LEU A 161 22.67 -11.13 9.98
N LYS A 162 21.57 -11.11 10.75
CA LYS A 162 21.58 -11.23 12.20
C LYS A 162 21.77 -12.67 12.68
N ASP A 163 21.02 -13.59 12.10
CA ASP A 163 20.98 -15.00 12.49
C ASP A 163 22.12 -15.80 11.82
N GLY A 164 22.67 -15.26 10.72
CA GLY A 164 23.67 -15.92 9.90
C GLY A 164 23.07 -16.79 8.79
N PRO A 165 23.92 -17.48 8.01
CA PRO A 165 23.47 -18.34 6.93
C PRO A 165 22.58 -19.49 7.43
N TYR A 166 21.45 -19.71 6.77
CA TYR A 166 20.55 -20.83 7.08
C TYR A 166 21.09 -22.20 6.63
N VAL A 167 22.13 -22.21 5.78
CA VAL A 167 22.80 -23.43 5.34
C VAL A 167 24.01 -23.63 6.23
N SER A 168 24.08 -24.78 6.90
CA SER A 168 25.23 -25.11 7.74
C SER A 168 26.48 -25.36 6.88
N PRO A 169 27.70 -25.19 7.43
CA PRO A 169 28.93 -25.50 6.71
C PRO A 169 28.99 -26.96 6.22
N GLU A 170 28.48 -27.90 7.01
CA GLU A 170 28.45 -29.32 6.66
C GLU A 170 27.53 -29.60 5.47
N GLU A 171 26.32 -29.04 5.47
CA GLU A 171 25.39 -29.14 4.34
C GLU A 171 25.95 -28.46 3.09
N ALA A 172 26.59 -27.30 3.24
CA ALA A 172 27.21 -26.59 2.13
C ALA A 172 28.33 -27.41 1.48
N VAL A 173 29.18 -28.05 2.29
CA VAL A 173 30.22 -28.98 1.80
C VAL A 173 29.58 -30.18 1.11
N ALA A 174 28.55 -30.79 1.69
CA ALA A 174 27.86 -31.92 1.07
C ALA A 174 27.24 -31.56 -0.30
N ILE A 175 26.57 -30.41 -0.40
CA ILE A 175 26.01 -29.88 -1.66
C ILE A 175 27.13 -29.66 -2.68
N TRP A 176 28.21 -29.01 -2.28
CA TRP A 176 29.35 -28.71 -3.14
C TRP A 176 30.04 -29.99 -3.64
N THR A 177 30.37 -30.92 -2.76
CA THR A 177 31.02 -32.19 -3.09
C THR A 177 30.14 -33.03 -4.03
N THR A 178 28.83 -33.08 -3.77
CA THR A 178 27.87 -33.78 -4.64
C THR A 178 27.86 -33.17 -6.04
N ALA A 179 27.86 -31.84 -6.14
CA ALA A 179 27.91 -31.13 -7.43
C ALA A 179 29.22 -31.40 -8.19
N VAL A 180 30.36 -31.41 -7.50
CA VAL A 180 31.67 -31.72 -8.08
C VAL A 180 31.68 -33.14 -8.66
N HIS A 181 31.32 -34.15 -7.86
CA HIS A 181 31.27 -35.54 -8.34
C HIS A 181 30.32 -35.74 -9.51
N TRP A 182 29.17 -35.05 -9.51
CA TRP A 182 28.26 -35.06 -10.65
C TRP A 182 28.94 -34.52 -11.91
N LEU A 183 29.56 -33.34 -11.84
CA LEU A 183 30.22 -32.71 -12.99
C LEU A 183 31.38 -33.55 -13.53
N GLU A 184 32.18 -34.16 -12.64
CA GLU A 184 33.25 -35.09 -12.99
C GLU A 184 32.71 -36.34 -13.70
N SER A 185 31.64 -36.95 -13.18
CA SER A 185 31.02 -38.14 -13.79
C SER A 185 30.51 -37.87 -15.21
N ARG A 186 30.09 -36.62 -15.48
CA ARG A 186 29.64 -36.15 -16.79
C ARG A 186 30.77 -35.65 -17.68
N LYS A 187 32.02 -35.67 -17.20
CA LYS A 187 33.21 -35.12 -17.87
C LYS A 187 32.97 -33.69 -18.36
N PHE A 188 32.32 -32.87 -17.52
CA PHE A 188 31.95 -31.51 -17.87
C PHE A 188 33.21 -30.64 -18.03
N SER A 189 33.27 -29.91 -19.14
CA SER A 189 34.30 -28.89 -19.35
C SER A 189 33.77 -27.53 -18.88
N PRO A 190 34.44 -26.84 -17.93
CA PRO A 190 34.03 -25.52 -17.48
C PRO A 190 33.85 -24.54 -18.64
N ILE A 191 32.78 -23.75 -18.59
CA ILE A 191 32.50 -22.73 -19.62
C ILE A 191 33.59 -21.65 -19.52
N PRO A 192 34.39 -21.42 -20.58
CA PRO A 192 35.42 -20.40 -20.55
C PRO A 192 34.80 -19.00 -20.64
N PHE A 193 35.56 -18.00 -20.23
CA PHE A 193 35.20 -16.61 -20.52
C PHE A 193 35.12 -16.39 -22.04
N PRO A 194 34.18 -15.55 -22.56
CA PRO A 194 34.09 -15.26 -23.98
C PRO A 194 35.42 -14.72 -24.53
N PRO A 195 36.07 -15.40 -25.49
CA PRO A 195 37.34 -14.94 -26.05
C PRO A 195 37.13 -13.73 -26.96
N LEU A 196 38.19 -12.92 -27.15
CA LEU A 196 38.15 -11.71 -27.99
C LEU A 196 37.65 -11.97 -29.43
N SER A 197 37.95 -13.14 -29.98
CA SER A 197 37.57 -13.56 -31.33
C SER A 197 36.60 -14.74 -31.31
N TYR A 198 35.51 -14.62 -30.55
CA TYR A 198 34.48 -15.66 -30.49
C TYR A 198 33.61 -15.71 -31.75
N LYS A 199 33.59 -16.87 -32.41
CA LYS A 199 32.89 -17.09 -33.70
C LYS A 199 31.38 -16.77 -33.67
N HIS A 200 30.73 -16.92 -32.52
CA HIS A 200 29.28 -16.75 -32.39
C HIS A 200 28.86 -15.48 -31.65
N ASP A 201 29.80 -14.58 -31.36
CA ASP A 201 29.54 -13.41 -30.51
C ASP A 201 28.45 -12.50 -31.08
N THR A 202 28.56 -12.17 -32.36
CA THR A 202 27.56 -11.35 -33.06
C THR A 202 26.18 -12.00 -33.08
N LYS A 203 26.10 -13.33 -33.18
CA LYS A 203 24.82 -14.05 -33.14
C LYS A 203 24.16 -13.98 -31.77
N LEU A 204 24.95 -14.14 -30.70
CA LEU A 204 24.45 -14.02 -29.33
C LEU A 204 24.00 -12.59 -29.02
N LEU A 205 24.75 -11.59 -29.49
CA LEU A 205 24.39 -10.19 -29.35
C LEU A 205 23.07 -9.87 -30.06
N ILE A 206 22.90 -10.31 -31.32
CA ILE A 206 21.65 -10.10 -32.07
C ILE A 206 20.47 -10.73 -31.32
N LEU A 207 20.62 -11.98 -30.86
CA LEU A 207 19.58 -12.65 -30.08
C LEU A 207 19.23 -11.89 -28.79
N ALA A 208 20.22 -11.34 -28.09
CA ALA A 208 19.99 -10.54 -26.89
C ALA A 208 19.26 -9.22 -27.22
N LEU A 209 19.69 -8.51 -28.27
CA LEU A 209 19.08 -7.25 -28.70
C LEU A 209 17.63 -7.44 -29.18
N GLU A 210 17.35 -8.52 -29.91
CA GLU A 210 15.99 -8.88 -30.31
C GLU A 210 15.09 -9.05 -29.07
N ARG A 211 15.56 -9.77 -28.05
CA ARG A 211 14.83 -9.98 -26.79
C ARG A 211 14.60 -8.70 -26.00
N LEU A 212 15.57 -7.80 -25.97
CA LEU A 212 15.42 -6.50 -25.31
C LEU A 212 14.39 -5.64 -26.05
N LYS A 213 14.49 -5.57 -27.38
CA LYS A 213 13.59 -4.77 -28.23
C LYS A 213 12.14 -5.26 -28.19
N GLU A 214 11.92 -6.59 -28.13
CA GLU A 214 10.59 -7.19 -28.04
C GLU A 214 9.73 -6.57 -26.92
N SER A 215 10.34 -6.25 -25.78
CA SER A 215 9.66 -5.66 -24.61
C SER A 215 9.02 -4.29 -24.88
N TYR A 216 9.49 -3.58 -25.92
CA TYR A 216 9.04 -2.22 -26.25
C TYR A 216 8.07 -2.15 -27.42
N THR A 217 7.88 -3.24 -28.17
CA THR A 217 7.05 -3.28 -29.39
C THR A 217 5.58 -2.91 -29.16
N VAL A 218 5.03 -3.20 -27.98
CA VAL A 218 3.61 -2.95 -27.63
C VAL A 218 3.42 -1.58 -26.95
N SER A 219 4.50 -0.96 -26.47
CA SER A 219 4.43 0.24 -25.64
C SER A 219 4.23 1.51 -26.47
N VAL A 220 3.05 2.12 -26.39
CA VAL A 220 2.72 3.37 -27.12
C VAL A 220 3.44 4.60 -26.55
N ARG A 221 3.80 4.59 -25.26
CA ARG A 221 4.47 5.70 -24.59
C ARG A 221 5.70 5.20 -23.85
N LEU A 222 6.85 5.76 -24.21
CA LEU A 222 8.14 5.44 -23.61
C LEU A 222 8.59 6.56 -22.68
N ASN A 223 9.05 6.18 -21.49
CA ASN A 223 9.71 7.09 -20.55
C ASN A 223 11.17 7.34 -20.96
N GLN A 224 11.90 8.15 -20.20
CA GLN A 224 13.29 8.50 -20.52
C GLN A 224 14.22 7.28 -20.52
N THR A 225 14.18 6.45 -19.47
CA THR A 225 15.05 5.28 -19.36
C THR A 225 14.81 4.27 -20.49
N GLN A 226 13.57 4.10 -20.92
CA GLN A 226 13.22 3.22 -22.03
C GLN A 226 13.68 3.76 -23.39
N ARG A 227 13.77 5.09 -23.55
CA ARG A 227 14.35 5.71 -24.74
C ARG A 227 15.87 5.64 -24.75
N GLU A 228 16.50 5.64 -23.58
CA GLU A 228 17.94 5.44 -23.44
C GLU A 228 18.33 3.97 -23.68
N GLU A 229 17.44 3.03 -23.35
CA GLU A 229 17.66 1.60 -23.60
C GLU A 229 17.45 1.19 -25.07
N LEU A 230 16.59 1.91 -25.81
CA LEU A 230 16.31 1.68 -27.23
C LEU A 230 17.32 2.37 -28.15
#